data_AF-A0A0G1ZMF1-F1
#
_entry.id   AF-A0A0G1ZMF1-F1
#
_cell.length_a   1.000
_cell.length_b   1.000
_cell.length_c   1.000
_cell.angle_alpha   90.00
_cell.angle_beta   90.00
_cell.angle_gamma   90.00
#
_symmetry.space_group_name_H-M   'P 1'
#
loop_
_entity.id
_entity.type
_entity.pdbx_description
1 polymer ?
#
loop_
_entity_poly.entity_id
_entity_poly.type
_entity_poly.pdbx_seq_one_letter_code
_entity_poly.pdbx_strand_id
1 'polypeptide(L)'
;MKNIASKITAPLKFFSKAVLLILLLLVGWAFVNVANFIKGKKSQGKDDGLTNLLGPNKASADTPPPPKDVSTPFLAYFDGSAYRLENDILFGRPKSYYHSYEVAKSLYDDGRIYPDLYKINAPIQPHDGKLKFQIQEIELEESYFKWLQLKHIIHPKNTEVFVDSEYRKFYVVEKKQLEENVVLPDSASVGEENHISQIADKRFLSKSPRDTTSGLVLQKGDAVEITFKNLKPQETVHLVVKSWFRDWVLGLAVAEPRQKTEYSLLSGFGFARALLLLLGVFIGGWLSRKSAGGFFAAIPFFIGYEYGSGKDGCCFAYQYKDKSGNYRLASISEPRAWQYNTEFIELPKEAVLLDGTLSIKMTAGRKHVLGFIGAVQGVGGIQKEYREEEPELLYARHNRLEKEVSDVLKSEQGEYVQTIPGDTIDLEFASPELSPSEDKRETYLIRASGFYTALRDENRVAAGNWRDKIPEEARARLSNLV
;
A
#
# COMPACT_ATOMS: atom_id res chain seq x y z
N MET A 1 35.28 51.97 20.13
CA MET A 1 34.58 50.97 19.28
C MET A 1 33.35 50.30 19.92
N LYS A 2 33.19 50.25 21.26
CA LYS A 2 31.98 49.65 21.91
C LYS A 2 30.64 50.38 21.66
N ASN A 3 30.64 51.65 21.25
CA ASN A 3 29.41 52.45 21.04
C ASN A 3 28.79 52.33 19.63
N ILE A 4 29.45 51.66 18.68
CA ILE A 4 28.90 51.48 17.32
C ILE A 4 28.12 50.15 17.22
N ALA A 5 28.56 49.11 17.95
CA ALA A 5 27.88 47.81 17.97
C ALA A 5 26.47 47.86 18.63
N SER A 6 26.24 48.73 19.62
CA SER A 6 24.91 48.89 20.24
C SER A 6 23.91 49.62 19.33
N LYS A 7 24.37 50.53 18.48
CA LYS A 7 23.52 51.27 17.54
C LYS A 7 23.05 50.42 16.35
N ILE A 8 23.79 49.38 15.97
CA ILE A 8 23.42 48.46 14.88
C ILE A 8 22.49 47.33 15.37
N THR A 9 22.60 46.93 16.64
CA THR A 9 21.78 45.82 17.19
C THR A 9 20.36 46.24 17.59
N ALA A 10 20.13 47.51 17.93
CA ALA A 10 18.81 48.03 18.25
C ALA A 10 17.79 47.95 17.08
N PRO A 11 18.11 48.41 15.86
CA PRO A 11 17.19 48.27 14.72
C PRO A 11 16.98 46.80 14.34
N LEU A 12 18.01 45.95 14.41
CA LEU A 12 17.87 44.53 14.11
C LEU A 12 16.91 43.81 15.08
N LYS A 13 16.96 44.15 16.37
CA LYS A 13 16.01 43.66 17.40
C LYS A 13 14.59 44.19 17.19
N PHE A 14 14.45 45.40 16.67
CA PHE A 14 13.14 45.95 16.32
C PHE A 14 12.55 45.22 15.11
N PHE A 15 13.32 45.05 14.04
CA PHE A 15 12.91 44.31 12.85
C PHE A 15 12.58 42.85 13.16
N SER A 16 13.37 42.15 13.98
CA SER A 16 13.06 40.75 14.34
C SER A 16 11.77 40.62 15.13
N LYS A 17 11.48 41.56 16.06
CA LYS A 17 10.21 41.61 16.79
C LYS A 17 9.03 41.94 15.89
N ALA A 18 9.20 42.86 14.94
CA ALA A 18 8.17 43.22 13.97
C ALA A 18 7.83 42.03 13.04
N VAL A 19 8.85 41.33 12.53
CA VAL A 19 8.65 40.12 11.70
C VAL A 19 7.96 39.02 12.50
N LEU A 20 8.36 38.80 13.75
CA LEU A 20 7.71 37.81 14.63
C LEU A 20 6.23 38.16 14.88
N LEU A 21 5.92 39.44 15.11
CA LEU A 21 4.56 39.91 15.32
C LEU A 21 3.69 39.71 14.06
N ILE A 22 4.24 40.01 12.88
CA ILE A 22 3.56 39.78 11.59
C ILE A 22 3.28 38.28 11.39
N LEU A 23 4.26 37.42 11.69
CA LEU A 23 4.09 35.97 11.65
C LEU A 23 2.99 35.49 12.60
N LEU A 24 2.97 35.98 13.83
CA LEU A 24 1.93 35.63 14.81
C LEU A 24 0.53 36.10 14.37
N LEU A 25 0.42 37.29 13.78
CA LEU A 25 -0.84 37.81 13.24
C LEU A 25 -1.35 36.98 12.05
N LEU A 26 -0.45 36.59 11.14
CA LEU A 26 -0.80 35.75 9.99
C LEU A 26 -1.23 34.34 10.42
N VAL A 27 -0.54 33.74 11.40
CA VAL A 27 -0.93 32.44 11.97
C VAL A 27 -2.26 32.54 12.71
N GLY A 28 -2.47 33.58 13.53
CA GLY A 28 -3.72 33.81 14.23
C GLY A 28 -4.91 34.01 13.28
N TRP A 29 -4.71 34.80 12.21
CA TRP A 29 -5.73 35.00 11.18
C TRP A 29 -6.07 33.73 10.40
N ALA A 30 -5.06 32.93 10.04
CA ALA A 30 -5.27 31.64 9.38
C ALA A 30 -6.04 30.66 10.29
N PHE A 31 -5.71 30.61 11.58
CA PHE A 31 -6.39 29.75 12.55
C PHE A 31 -7.88 30.10 12.69
N VAL A 32 -8.22 31.40 12.77
CA VAL A 32 -9.62 31.87 12.85
C VAL A 32 -10.40 31.48 11.59
N ASN A 33 -9.81 31.61 10.40
CA ASN A 33 -10.49 31.26 9.15
C ASN A 33 -10.70 29.75 9.00
N VAL A 34 -9.72 28.93 9.38
CA VAL A 34 -9.87 27.47 9.38
C VAL A 34 -10.94 27.04 10.39
N ALA A 35 -10.95 27.62 11.58
CA ALA A 35 -11.97 27.32 12.60
C ALA A 35 -13.38 27.72 12.15
N ASN A 36 -13.53 28.85 11.45
CA ASN A 36 -14.82 29.28 10.90
C ASN A 36 -15.27 28.44 9.70
N PHE A 37 -14.34 27.95 8.88
CA PHE A 37 -14.63 27.02 7.79
C PHE A 37 -15.17 25.67 8.31
N ILE A 38 -14.59 25.16 9.40
CA ILE A 38 -15.03 23.90 10.04
C ILE A 38 -16.43 24.04 10.67
N LYS A 39 -16.79 25.20 11.23
CA LYS A 39 -18.10 25.42 11.88
C LYS A 39 -19.28 25.64 10.92
N GLY A 40 -19.05 25.80 9.62
CA GLY A 40 -20.02 26.39 8.68
C GLY A 40 -20.98 25.46 7.93
N LYS A 41 -20.97 24.12 8.11
CA LYS A 41 -21.88 23.21 7.37
C LYS A 41 -22.81 22.40 8.27
N LYS A 42 -23.98 22.97 8.58
CA LYS A 42 -25.17 22.19 8.99
C LYS A 42 -26.28 22.45 7.97
N SER A 43 -26.66 21.44 7.18
CA SER A 43 -27.92 21.42 6.45
C SER A 43 -28.78 20.28 6.98
N GLN A 44 -29.98 20.62 7.48
CA GLN A 44 -31.03 19.69 7.85
C GLN A 44 -31.51 18.87 6.66
N GLY A 45 -31.86 17.61 6.92
CA GLY A 45 -32.63 16.73 6.04
C GLY A 45 -32.88 15.40 6.77
N LYS A 46 -34.13 15.16 7.16
CA LYS A 46 -34.63 13.86 7.66
C LYS A 46 -35.11 13.04 6.45
N ASP A 47 -34.69 11.78 6.35
CA ASP A 47 -35.52 10.58 6.05
C ASP A 47 -34.72 9.41 5.41
N ASP A 48 -34.96 8.22 5.99
CA ASP A 48 -35.11 6.84 5.48
C ASP A 48 -33.95 6.06 4.79
N GLY A 49 -33.10 5.45 5.62
CA GLY A 49 -33.17 4.01 5.95
C GLY A 49 -32.70 2.92 4.97
N LEU A 50 -32.87 3.00 3.65
CA LEU A 50 -32.58 1.83 2.78
C LEU A 50 -32.02 2.13 1.39
N THR A 51 -32.15 3.36 0.89
CA THR A 51 -31.60 3.77 -0.44
C THR A 51 -30.15 4.28 -0.39
N ASN A 52 -29.48 4.12 0.75
CA ASN A 52 -28.23 4.82 1.08
C ASN A 52 -26.93 4.07 0.74
N LEU A 53 -26.99 2.97 0.00
CA LEU A 53 -25.82 2.16 -0.41
C LEU A 53 -25.31 2.48 -1.83
N LEU A 54 -25.92 3.46 -2.51
CA LEU A 54 -25.46 4.02 -3.78
C LEU A 54 -25.41 5.55 -3.66
N GLY A 55 -24.22 6.10 -3.39
CA GLY A 55 -23.96 7.55 -3.31
C GLY A 55 -23.35 8.02 -1.98
N PRO A 56 -22.62 9.16 -1.98
CA PRO A 56 -21.93 9.68 -0.81
C PRO A 56 -22.92 10.35 0.16
N ASN A 57 -23.29 9.67 1.24
CA ASN A 57 -24.06 10.31 2.30
C ASN A 57 -23.19 11.18 3.21
N LYS A 58 -23.75 12.34 3.55
CA LYS A 58 -23.14 13.44 4.29
C LYS A 58 -22.78 13.02 5.72
N ALA A 59 -21.49 12.97 6.05
CA ALA A 59 -21.03 12.89 7.44
C ALA A 59 -20.10 14.06 7.80
N SER A 60 -20.46 14.75 8.87
CA SER A 60 -19.67 15.77 9.56
C SER A 60 -18.70 15.07 10.51
N ALA A 61 -17.45 15.54 10.52
CA ALA A 61 -16.39 15.12 11.41
C ALA A 61 -16.78 15.27 12.89
N ASP A 62 -16.67 14.19 13.65
CA ASP A 62 -16.18 14.13 15.05
C ASP A 62 -16.25 12.67 15.53
N THR A 63 -15.34 11.82 15.03
CA THR A 63 -15.08 10.50 15.60
C THR A 63 -13.65 10.43 16.11
N PRO A 64 -13.41 9.90 17.33
CA PRO A 64 -12.07 9.70 17.86
C PRO A 64 -11.25 8.77 16.94
N PRO A 65 -9.91 8.86 16.93
CA PRO A 65 -9.11 8.08 16.00
C PRO A 65 -9.32 6.58 16.29
N PRO A 66 -9.80 5.79 15.31
CA PRO A 66 -9.79 4.35 15.43
C PRO A 66 -8.33 3.84 15.51
N PRO A 67 -8.12 2.59 15.98
CA PRO A 67 -6.80 1.99 15.99
C PRO A 67 -6.16 2.06 14.60
N LYS A 68 -4.86 2.37 14.56
CA LYS A 68 -4.07 2.30 13.34
C LYS A 68 -3.87 0.84 12.97
N ASP A 69 -4.59 0.38 11.95
CA ASP A 69 -4.16 -0.67 11.03
C ASP A 69 -4.99 -0.59 9.75
N VAL A 70 -4.39 -1.06 8.66
CA VAL A 70 -4.87 -1.03 7.26
C VAL A 70 -6.01 -2.06 7.11
N SER A 71 -6.51 -2.39 5.93
CA SER A 71 -7.48 -3.48 5.65
C SER A 71 -7.46 -3.80 4.17
N THR A 72 -8.00 -4.90 3.66
CA THR A 72 -8.15 -5.03 2.21
C THR A 72 -9.09 -6.18 1.87
N PRO A 73 -9.96 -6.02 0.87
CA PRO A 73 -10.84 -7.07 0.40
C PRO A 73 -10.04 -8.21 -0.26
N PHE A 74 -10.62 -9.41 -0.27
CA PHE A 74 -9.99 -10.61 -0.81
C PHE A 74 -10.54 -10.99 -2.17
N LEU A 75 -9.65 -11.50 -3.04
CA LEU A 75 -10.02 -12.21 -4.25
C LEU A 75 -10.17 -13.71 -3.93
N ALA A 76 -11.21 -14.32 -4.48
CA ALA A 76 -11.39 -15.75 -4.58
C ALA A 76 -11.58 -16.17 -6.04
N TYR A 77 -11.12 -17.37 -6.39
CA TYR A 77 -11.33 -17.98 -7.71
C TYR A 77 -12.24 -19.20 -7.56
N PHE A 78 -13.02 -19.51 -8.60
CA PHE A 78 -13.82 -20.73 -8.64
C PHE A 78 -12.98 -21.91 -9.11
N ASP A 79 -12.95 -23.00 -8.35
CA ASP A 79 -12.18 -24.21 -8.68
C ASP A 79 -12.99 -25.30 -9.43
N GLY A 80 -14.22 -24.96 -9.84
CA GLY A 80 -15.20 -25.89 -10.42
C GLY A 80 -16.19 -26.44 -9.41
N SER A 81 -15.91 -26.31 -8.10
CA SER A 81 -16.78 -26.77 -7.01
C SER A 81 -17.17 -25.64 -6.06
N ALA A 82 -16.20 -24.80 -5.68
CA ALA A 82 -16.39 -23.73 -4.71
C ALA A 82 -15.44 -22.55 -5.02
N TYR A 83 -15.75 -21.39 -4.44
CA TYR A 83 -14.82 -20.27 -4.40
C TYR A 83 -13.74 -20.51 -3.35
N ARG A 84 -12.48 -20.43 -3.77
CA ARG A 84 -11.28 -20.59 -2.93
C ARG A 84 -10.56 -19.27 -2.81
N LEU A 85 -10.16 -18.92 -1.59
CA LEU A 85 -9.44 -17.68 -1.35
C LEU A 85 -8.07 -17.71 -2.02
N GLU A 86 -7.79 -16.65 -2.78
CA GLU A 86 -6.53 -16.45 -3.47
C GLU A 86 -5.61 -15.58 -2.61
N ASN A 87 -5.93 -14.29 -2.50
CA ASN A 87 -5.20 -13.32 -1.69
C ASN A 87 -5.97 -12.01 -1.59
N ASP A 88 -5.50 -11.12 -0.74
CA ASP A 88 -6.00 -9.76 -0.62
C ASP A 88 -5.56 -8.85 -1.80
N ILE A 89 -6.45 -7.95 -2.18
CA ILE A 89 -6.32 -7.02 -3.30
C ILE A 89 -6.67 -5.59 -2.85
N LEU A 90 -6.53 -4.60 -3.73
CA LEU A 90 -6.87 -3.19 -3.48
C LEU A 90 -5.87 -2.46 -2.56
N PHE A 91 -4.63 -2.94 -2.36
CA PHE A 91 -3.64 -2.22 -1.54
C PHE A 91 -3.41 -0.80 -2.03
N GLY A 92 -3.21 -0.67 -3.34
CA GLY A 92 -2.87 0.54 -4.10
C GLY A 92 -1.72 1.37 -3.51
N ARG A 93 -1.17 2.29 -4.30
CA ARG A 93 0.02 3.08 -3.91
C ARG A 93 -0.28 4.57 -3.83
N PRO A 94 0.32 5.33 -2.89
CA PRO A 94 1.23 4.90 -1.84
C PRO A 94 0.52 4.10 -0.73
N LYS A 95 -0.81 4.28 -0.58
CA LYS A 95 -1.71 3.51 0.28
C LYS A 95 -3.15 3.77 -0.14
N SER A 96 -4.02 2.77 -0.15
CA SER A 96 -5.45 2.99 -0.42
C SER A 96 -6.32 3.05 0.83
N TYR A 97 -5.73 2.86 2.02
CA TYR A 97 -6.43 2.99 3.30
C TYR A 97 -6.36 4.38 3.91
N TYR A 98 -7.51 4.90 4.31
CA TYR A 98 -7.60 6.02 5.23
C TYR A 98 -8.75 5.81 6.21
N HIS A 99 -8.64 6.37 7.42
CA HIS A 99 -9.71 6.23 8.43
C HIS A 99 -11.00 6.96 8.05
N SER A 100 -10.91 8.02 7.24
CA SER A 100 -12.05 8.80 6.76
C SER A 100 -12.26 8.55 5.28
N TYR A 101 -13.53 8.26 4.94
CA TYR A 101 -14.01 8.14 3.57
C TYR A 101 -13.68 9.37 2.73
N GLU A 102 -13.91 10.56 3.26
CA GLU A 102 -13.71 11.82 2.55
C GLU A 102 -12.23 12.02 2.19
N VAL A 103 -11.33 11.65 3.11
CA VAL A 103 -9.89 11.71 2.86
C VAL A 103 -9.46 10.68 1.83
N ALA A 104 -9.88 9.41 1.99
CA ALA A 104 -9.55 8.34 1.04
C ALA A 104 -10.03 8.69 -0.37
N LYS A 105 -11.29 9.10 -0.49
CA LYS A 105 -11.92 9.51 -1.74
C LYS A 105 -11.20 10.70 -2.37
N SER A 106 -10.88 11.74 -1.59
CA SER A 106 -10.18 12.92 -2.12
C SER A 106 -8.79 12.55 -2.66
N LEU A 107 -8.07 11.67 -1.97
CA LEU A 107 -6.73 11.24 -2.42
C LEU A 107 -6.82 10.33 -3.65
N TYR A 108 -7.84 9.48 -3.73
CA TYR A 108 -8.13 8.68 -4.91
C TYR A 108 -8.49 9.55 -6.11
N ASP A 109 -9.47 10.44 -5.97
CA ASP A 109 -9.94 11.33 -7.04
C ASP A 109 -8.83 12.27 -7.55
N ASP A 110 -7.90 12.66 -6.67
CA ASP A 110 -6.70 13.43 -7.01
C ASP A 110 -5.63 12.62 -7.77
N GLY A 111 -5.88 11.33 -8.05
CA GLY A 111 -4.96 10.43 -8.74
C GLY A 111 -3.74 10.04 -7.90
N ARG A 112 -3.81 10.19 -6.57
CA ARG A 112 -2.69 9.87 -5.68
C ARG A 112 -2.68 8.41 -5.27
N ILE A 113 -3.82 7.73 -5.37
CA ILE A 113 -3.97 6.31 -5.10
C ILE A 113 -4.02 5.56 -6.44
N TYR A 114 -2.99 4.76 -6.71
CA TYR A 114 -2.89 3.96 -7.93
C TYR A 114 -3.55 2.60 -7.74
N PRO A 115 -4.12 2.00 -8.80
CA PRO A 115 -4.68 0.66 -8.74
C PRO A 115 -3.67 -0.40 -8.31
N ASP A 116 -4.16 -1.42 -7.63
CA ASP A 116 -3.40 -2.60 -7.22
C ASP A 116 -3.40 -3.65 -8.34
N LEU A 117 -2.25 -3.89 -8.96
CA LEU A 117 -2.00 -5.04 -9.82
C LEU A 117 -1.53 -6.24 -8.98
N TYR A 118 -2.27 -7.34 -9.05
CA TYR A 118 -1.98 -8.58 -8.33
C TYR A 118 -1.87 -9.75 -9.30
N LYS A 119 -0.87 -10.62 -9.11
CA LYS A 119 -0.73 -11.89 -9.86
C LYS A 119 -1.52 -13.00 -9.18
N ILE A 120 -2.46 -13.58 -9.90
CA ILE A 120 -3.21 -14.75 -9.46
C ILE A 120 -2.31 -15.98 -9.59
N ASN A 121 -2.04 -16.65 -8.48
CA ASN A 121 -1.19 -17.85 -8.43
C ASN A 121 -1.99 -19.14 -8.66
N ALA A 122 -3.31 -19.11 -8.42
CA ALA A 122 -4.17 -20.25 -8.69
C ALA A 122 -4.19 -20.65 -10.17
N PRO A 123 -4.30 -21.95 -10.48
CA PRO A 123 -4.48 -22.42 -11.86
C PRO A 123 -5.92 -22.13 -12.30
N ILE A 124 -6.14 -20.97 -12.89
CA ILE A 124 -7.48 -20.55 -13.33
C ILE A 124 -7.92 -21.39 -14.53
N GLN A 125 -9.15 -21.90 -14.47
CA GLN A 125 -9.77 -22.63 -15.56
C GLN A 125 -11.13 -22.04 -15.91
N PRO A 126 -11.51 -21.98 -17.20
CA PRO A 126 -12.85 -21.61 -17.59
C PRO A 126 -13.90 -22.62 -17.13
N HIS A 127 -15.03 -22.12 -16.65
CA HIS A 127 -16.22 -22.88 -16.33
C HIS A 127 -17.41 -22.31 -17.11
N ASP A 128 -18.05 -23.14 -17.94
CA ASP A 128 -19.12 -22.72 -18.86
C ASP A 128 -18.69 -21.57 -19.80
N GLY A 129 -17.43 -21.60 -20.25
CA GLY A 129 -16.86 -20.55 -21.11
C GLY A 129 -16.60 -19.23 -20.39
N LYS A 130 -16.56 -19.21 -19.06
CA LYS A 130 -16.30 -18.00 -18.26
C LYS A 130 -15.21 -18.23 -17.21
N LEU A 131 -14.43 -17.20 -16.93
CA LEU A 131 -13.56 -17.18 -15.76
C LEU A 131 -14.35 -16.60 -14.58
N LYS A 132 -14.52 -17.38 -13.51
CA LYS A 132 -15.36 -17.00 -12.37
C LYS A 132 -14.50 -16.65 -11.16
N PHE A 133 -14.70 -15.45 -10.63
CA PHE A 133 -14.05 -14.94 -9.42
C PHE A 133 -15.09 -14.38 -8.45
N GLN A 134 -14.66 -14.11 -7.23
CA GLN A 134 -15.48 -13.43 -6.25
C GLN A 134 -14.59 -12.48 -5.44
N ILE A 135 -15.03 -11.25 -5.24
CA ILE A 135 -14.47 -10.37 -4.21
C ILE A 135 -15.18 -10.68 -2.91
N GLN A 136 -14.44 -10.86 -1.81
CA GLN A 136 -14.98 -11.17 -0.50
C GLN A 136 -14.46 -10.16 0.53
N GLU A 137 -15.36 -9.45 1.20
CA GLU A 137 -15.03 -8.55 2.30
C GLU A 137 -15.06 -9.35 3.61
N ILE A 138 -13.89 -9.73 4.12
CA ILE A 138 -13.75 -10.69 5.23
C ILE A 138 -13.03 -10.14 6.47
N GLU A 139 -12.64 -8.86 6.50
CA GLU A 139 -12.05 -8.23 7.69
C GLU A 139 -12.98 -7.10 8.21
N LEU A 140 -12.52 -6.18 9.07
CA LEU A 140 -13.34 -5.10 9.65
C LEU A 140 -13.16 -3.74 8.97
N GLU A 141 -13.35 -3.71 7.66
CA GLU A 141 -13.29 -2.54 6.79
C GLU A 141 -14.53 -2.37 5.92
N GLU A 142 -14.54 -1.28 5.17
CA GLU A 142 -15.39 -1.13 4.02
C GLU A 142 -14.57 -0.68 2.82
N SER A 143 -14.80 -1.31 1.67
CA SER A 143 -14.08 -1.04 0.43
C SER A 143 -14.97 -0.34 -0.57
N TYR A 144 -14.35 0.43 -1.46
CA TYR A 144 -15.01 1.22 -2.50
C TYR A 144 -14.32 0.93 -3.82
N PHE A 145 -14.83 -0.06 -4.55
CA PHE A 145 -14.30 -0.43 -5.85
C PHE A 145 -14.77 0.54 -6.91
N LYS A 146 -13.82 1.12 -7.62
CA LYS A 146 -14.11 1.96 -8.79
C LYS A 146 -14.24 1.11 -10.04
N TRP A 147 -13.21 0.32 -10.33
CA TRP A 147 -13.15 -0.54 -11.51
C TRP A 147 -12.23 -1.72 -11.29
N LEU A 148 -12.42 -2.76 -12.10
CA LEU A 148 -11.64 -3.98 -12.11
C LEU A 148 -11.25 -4.32 -13.54
N GLN A 149 -10.05 -4.88 -13.70
CA GLN A 149 -9.56 -5.35 -14.99
C GLN A 149 -8.82 -6.67 -14.80
N LEU A 150 -9.15 -7.66 -15.63
CA LEU A 150 -8.39 -8.90 -15.71
C LEU A 150 -7.43 -8.81 -16.90
N LYS A 151 -6.18 -9.21 -16.69
CA LYS A 151 -5.16 -9.34 -17.73
C LYS A 151 -4.80 -10.80 -17.88
N HIS A 152 -4.82 -11.29 -19.10
CA HIS A 152 -4.39 -12.62 -19.47
C HIS A 152 -3.06 -12.53 -20.22
N ILE A 153 -2.01 -13.11 -19.64
CA ILE A 153 -0.64 -13.06 -20.14
C ILE A 153 -0.22 -14.43 -20.64
N ILE A 154 0.08 -14.54 -21.93
CA ILE A 154 0.69 -15.74 -22.52
C ILE A 154 2.17 -15.52 -22.71
N HIS A 155 2.97 -16.41 -22.13
CA HIS A 155 4.42 -16.29 -22.11
C HIS A 155 5.12 -17.66 -22.20
N PRO A 156 6.42 -17.72 -22.53
CA PRO A 156 7.16 -18.98 -22.63
C PRO A 156 7.10 -19.82 -21.34
N LYS A 157 7.07 -21.16 -21.45
CA LYS A 157 7.01 -22.06 -20.28
C LYS A 157 8.17 -21.91 -19.30
N ASN A 158 9.34 -21.52 -19.78
CA ASN A 158 10.55 -21.31 -18.96
C ASN A 158 10.60 -19.92 -18.29
N THR A 159 9.56 -19.09 -18.40
CA THR A 159 9.51 -17.77 -17.77
C THR A 159 8.50 -17.71 -16.61
N GLU A 160 8.57 -16.64 -15.83
CA GLU A 160 7.67 -16.33 -14.71
C GLU A 160 7.26 -14.86 -14.76
N VAL A 161 6.04 -14.56 -14.28
CA VAL A 161 5.55 -13.19 -14.17
C VAL A 161 5.77 -12.67 -12.75
N PHE A 162 6.39 -11.50 -12.63
CA PHE A 162 6.59 -10.81 -11.35
C PHE A 162 5.98 -9.42 -11.40
N VAL A 163 5.21 -9.05 -10.39
CA VAL A 163 4.67 -7.69 -10.27
C VAL A 163 5.66 -6.84 -9.46
N ASP A 164 5.78 -5.56 -9.82
CA ASP A 164 6.60 -4.64 -9.04
C ASP A 164 5.94 -4.24 -7.72
N SER A 165 6.73 -3.82 -6.74
CA SER A 165 6.19 -3.39 -5.44
C SER A 165 5.28 -2.16 -5.57
N GLU A 166 5.39 -1.36 -6.63
CA GLU A 166 4.50 -0.23 -6.88
C GLU A 166 3.15 -0.63 -7.52
N TYR A 167 2.97 -1.91 -7.84
CA TYR A 167 1.76 -2.49 -8.46
C TYR A 167 1.37 -1.85 -9.81
N ARG A 168 2.35 -1.28 -10.53
CA ARG A 168 2.12 -0.57 -11.80
C ARG A 168 2.50 -1.38 -13.02
N LYS A 169 3.50 -2.24 -12.90
CA LYS A 169 4.05 -3.00 -14.02
C LYS A 169 4.39 -4.42 -13.58
N PHE A 170 4.58 -5.27 -14.56
CA PHE A 170 5.05 -6.63 -14.36
C PHE A 170 6.23 -6.92 -15.29
N TYR A 171 6.98 -7.96 -14.94
CA TYR A 171 8.12 -8.47 -15.68
C TYR A 171 7.87 -9.92 -16.05
N VAL A 172 8.19 -10.29 -17.29
CA VAL A 172 8.20 -11.69 -17.75
C VAL A 172 9.65 -12.12 -17.87
N VAL A 173 10.12 -12.91 -16.92
CA VAL A 173 11.55 -13.21 -16.74
C VAL A 173 11.84 -14.68 -16.90
N GLU A 174 12.91 -15.03 -17.62
CA GLU A 174 13.38 -16.42 -17.73
C GLU A 174 13.90 -16.95 -16.39
N LYS A 175 13.29 -18.04 -15.88
CA LYS A 175 13.56 -18.58 -14.54
C LYS A 175 15.01 -18.96 -14.33
N LYS A 176 15.59 -19.70 -15.28
CA LYS A 176 16.98 -20.14 -15.22
C LYS A 176 17.95 -18.96 -15.20
N GLN A 177 17.73 -17.97 -16.07
CA GLN A 177 18.56 -16.76 -16.10
C GLN A 177 18.42 -15.94 -14.82
N LEU A 178 17.22 -15.88 -14.21
CA LEU A 178 17.04 -15.24 -12.91
C LEU A 178 17.82 -15.97 -11.81
N GLU A 179 17.74 -17.29 -11.75
CA GLU A 179 18.46 -18.12 -10.77
C GLU A 179 19.98 -17.99 -10.92
N GLU A 180 20.48 -17.90 -12.15
CA GLU A 180 21.91 -17.71 -12.46
C GLU A 180 22.39 -16.30 -12.10
N ASN A 181 21.59 -15.27 -12.41
CA ASN A 181 21.98 -13.87 -12.25
C ASN A 181 21.64 -13.27 -10.87
N VAL A 182 20.83 -13.94 -10.06
CA VAL A 182 20.52 -13.43 -8.71
C VAL A 182 21.75 -13.52 -7.82
N VAL A 183 22.15 -12.35 -7.33
CA VAL A 183 23.19 -12.16 -6.31
C VAL A 183 22.52 -12.34 -4.95
N LEU A 184 23.01 -13.32 -4.19
CA LEU A 184 22.55 -13.56 -2.83
C LEU A 184 23.18 -12.55 -1.86
N PRO A 185 22.54 -12.31 -0.70
CA PRO A 185 23.15 -11.53 0.37
C PRO A 185 24.53 -12.10 0.74
N ASP A 186 25.51 -11.22 0.96
CA ASP A 186 26.80 -11.53 1.59
C ASP A 186 26.65 -11.56 3.11
N SER A 187 25.76 -10.72 3.65
CA SER A 187 25.36 -10.73 5.06
C SER A 187 23.90 -10.32 5.22
N ALA A 188 23.25 -10.82 6.27
CA ALA A 188 21.93 -10.39 6.71
C ALA A 188 21.84 -10.50 8.23
N SER A 189 21.63 -9.39 8.94
CA SER A 189 21.58 -9.39 10.39
C SER A 189 20.40 -8.63 10.98
N VAL A 190 19.90 -9.11 12.12
CA VAL A 190 18.95 -8.40 12.98
C VAL A 190 19.67 -8.14 14.30
N GLY A 191 20.03 -6.89 14.55
CA GLY A 191 20.99 -6.58 15.62
C GLY A 191 22.34 -7.26 15.34
N GLU A 192 22.80 -8.07 16.29
CA GLU A 192 24.07 -8.82 16.19
C GLU A 192 23.89 -10.24 15.60
N GLU A 193 22.65 -10.71 15.45
CA GLU A 193 22.36 -12.07 14.98
C GLU A 193 22.39 -12.14 13.45
N ASN A 194 23.05 -13.17 12.89
CA ASN A 194 23.11 -13.42 11.45
C ASN A 194 22.01 -14.39 11.02
N HIS A 195 21.22 -13.99 10.02
CA HIS A 195 20.06 -14.73 9.52
C HIS A 195 20.17 -15.10 8.04
N ILE A 196 21.37 -15.00 7.43
CA ILE A 196 21.58 -15.25 6.00
C ILE A 196 21.02 -16.61 5.54
N SER A 197 21.20 -17.68 6.34
CA SER A 197 20.75 -19.04 5.99
C SER A 197 19.23 -19.17 5.91
N GLN A 198 18.48 -18.25 6.51
CA GLN A 198 17.02 -18.26 6.51
C GLN A 198 16.41 -17.57 5.28
N ILE A 199 17.16 -16.67 4.63
CA ILE A 199 16.63 -15.78 3.59
C ILE A 199 17.40 -15.84 2.25
N ALA A 200 18.54 -16.54 2.20
CA ALA A 200 19.42 -16.62 1.03
C ALA A 200 19.44 -18.01 0.35
N ASP A 201 18.29 -18.69 0.27
CA ASP A 201 18.17 -19.98 -0.43
C ASP A 201 17.46 -19.82 -1.79
N LYS A 202 18.21 -20.00 -2.88
CA LYS A 202 17.68 -19.86 -4.26
C LYS A 202 16.50 -20.78 -4.54
N ARG A 203 16.37 -21.91 -3.84
CA ARG A 203 15.22 -22.82 -4.00
C ARG A 203 13.88 -22.14 -3.69
N PHE A 204 13.87 -21.03 -2.95
CA PHE A 204 12.63 -20.28 -2.71
C PHE A 204 12.07 -19.61 -3.97
N LEU A 205 12.90 -19.33 -4.98
CA LEU A 205 12.44 -18.83 -6.28
C LEU A 205 11.61 -19.88 -7.04
N SER A 206 11.91 -21.16 -6.84
CA SER A 206 11.23 -22.28 -7.50
C SER A 206 10.12 -22.93 -6.67
N LYS A 207 10.06 -22.67 -5.35
CA LYS A 207 9.02 -23.24 -4.45
C LYS A 207 7.64 -22.62 -4.69
N SER A 208 6.60 -23.46 -4.65
CA SER A 208 5.20 -23.05 -4.68
C SER A 208 4.88 -22.03 -3.57
N PRO A 209 3.98 -21.06 -3.81
CA PRO A 209 3.51 -20.11 -2.79
C PRO A 209 2.85 -20.76 -1.56
N ARG A 210 2.47 -22.04 -1.62
CA ARG A 210 1.85 -22.78 -0.51
C ARG A 210 2.85 -23.59 0.32
N ASP A 211 4.04 -23.85 -0.22
CA ASP A 211 5.08 -24.58 0.47
C ASP A 211 6.01 -23.58 1.17
N THR A 212 5.81 -23.34 2.48
CA THR A 212 6.89 -23.23 3.49
C THR A 212 6.48 -22.50 4.77
N THR A 213 6.66 -23.15 5.91
CA THR A 213 6.77 -22.53 7.25
C THR A 213 8.16 -21.94 7.54
N SER A 214 9.08 -22.01 6.57
CA SER A 214 10.47 -21.58 6.71
C SER A 214 10.66 -20.14 6.21
N GLY A 215 11.22 -19.29 7.05
CA GLY A 215 11.62 -17.92 6.73
C GLY A 215 12.00 -17.16 8.00
N LEU A 216 12.55 -15.96 7.83
CA LEU A 216 12.85 -15.07 8.94
C LEU A 216 11.57 -14.38 9.41
N VAL A 217 11.10 -14.72 10.60
CA VAL A 217 9.97 -14.05 11.26
C VAL A 217 10.48 -12.75 11.86
N LEU A 218 9.89 -11.63 11.45
CA LEU A 218 10.21 -10.30 11.94
C LEU A 218 9.03 -9.76 12.71
N GLN A 219 9.29 -9.15 13.86
CA GLN A 219 8.31 -8.45 14.69
C GLN A 219 8.21 -6.98 14.29
N LYS A 220 7.20 -6.29 14.83
CA LYS A 220 7.04 -4.85 14.65
C LYS A 220 8.29 -4.09 15.11
N GLY A 221 8.89 -3.34 14.18
CA GLY A 221 10.07 -2.53 14.41
C GLY A 221 11.40 -3.24 14.19
N ASP A 222 11.40 -4.56 13.95
CA ASP A 222 12.62 -5.29 13.62
C ASP A 222 13.20 -4.76 12.30
N ALA A 223 14.51 -4.60 12.27
CA ALA A 223 15.25 -4.12 11.12
C ALA A 223 16.31 -5.13 10.72
N VAL A 224 16.21 -5.65 9.49
CA VAL A 224 17.23 -6.50 8.89
C VAL A 224 18.18 -5.62 8.09
N GLU A 225 19.47 -5.66 8.42
CA GLU A 225 20.52 -5.06 7.60
C GLU A 225 21.11 -6.12 6.68
N ILE A 226 21.04 -5.88 5.37
CA ILE A 226 21.37 -6.84 4.32
C ILE A 226 22.41 -6.21 3.41
N THR A 227 23.52 -6.90 3.18
CA THR A 227 24.57 -6.42 2.27
C THR A 227 24.73 -7.37 1.10
N PHE A 228 24.82 -6.81 -0.11
CA PHE A 228 25.20 -7.51 -1.33
C PHE A 228 26.54 -6.96 -1.83
N LYS A 229 27.33 -7.81 -2.49
CA LYS A 229 28.64 -7.47 -3.07
C LYS A 229 28.70 -7.87 -4.54
N ASN A 230 29.72 -7.38 -5.24
CA ASN A 230 30.00 -7.70 -6.64
C ASN A 230 28.90 -7.27 -7.61
N LEU A 231 28.11 -6.24 -7.24
CA LEU A 231 27.16 -5.60 -8.14
C LEU A 231 27.88 -4.58 -9.02
N LYS A 232 27.36 -4.33 -10.21
CA LYS A 232 27.88 -3.33 -11.14
C LYS A 232 27.40 -1.94 -10.72
N PRO A 233 28.29 -0.97 -10.43
CA PRO A 233 27.89 0.39 -10.10
C PRO A 233 27.13 1.05 -11.25
N GLN A 234 26.20 1.97 -10.92
CA GLN A 234 25.41 2.75 -11.89
C GLN A 234 24.45 1.94 -12.78
N GLU A 235 24.31 0.64 -12.55
CA GLU A 235 23.26 -0.18 -13.15
C GLU A 235 22.04 -0.27 -12.21
N THR A 236 20.85 -0.25 -12.80
CA THR A 236 19.60 -0.44 -12.03
C THR A 236 19.60 -1.86 -11.45
N VAL A 237 19.36 -1.95 -10.15
CA VAL A 237 19.22 -3.21 -9.43
C VAL A 237 17.77 -3.39 -9.00
N HIS A 238 17.27 -4.60 -9.11
CA HIS A 238 15.97 -4.99 -8.58
C HIS A 238 16.22 -5.94 -7.41
N LEU A 239 15.58 -5.68 -6.27
CA LEU A 239 15.45 -6.71 -5.24
C LEU A 239 14.34 -7.66 -5.65
N VAL A 240 14.61 -8.95 -5.57
CA VAL A 240 13.59 -10.00 -5.67
C VAL A 240 13.26 -10.42 -4.25
N VAL A 241 12.06 -10.09 -3.79
CA VAL A 241 11.63 -10.35 -2.42
C VAL A 241 10.47 -11.32 -2.45
N LYS A 242 10.57 -12.39 -1.65
CA LYS A 242 9.45 -13.29 -1.38
C LYS A 242 9.08 -13.16 0.10
N SER A 243 7.88 -12.65 0.35
CA SER A 243 7.36 -12.42 1.69
C SER A 243 5.94 -12.94 1.83
N TRP A 244 5.57 -13.26 3.06
CA TRP A 244 4.22 -13.68 3.42
C TRP A 244 3.94 -13.36 4.88
N PHE A 245 2.76 -13.80 5.31
CA PHE A 245 2.33 -13.92 6.70
C PHE A 245 1.95 -12.59 7.36
N ARG A 246 0.79 -12.67 8.00
CA ARG A 246 0.23 -11.74 8.97
C ARG A 246 -0.28 -12.61 10.11
N ASP A 247 0.03 -12.28 11.36
CA ASP A 247 -0.63 -12.86 12.54
C ASP A 247 -1.64 -11.90 13.17
N TRP A 248 -2.04 -10.91 12.39
CA TRP A 248 -2.96 -9.86 12.77
C TRP A 248 -4.09 -9.83 11.76
N VAL A 249 -5.27 -9.44 12.24
CA VAL A 249 -6.45 -9.19 11.41
C VAL A 249 -6.65 -7.70 11.29
N LEU A 250 -6.97 -7.27 10.08
CA LEU A 250 -7.18 -5.86 9.81
C LEU A 250 -8.48 -5.34 10.44
N GLY A 251 -8.44 -4.08 10.88
CA GLY A 251 -9.53 -3.47 11.65
C GLY A 251 -9.75 -4.01 13.08
N LEU A 252 -9.00 -5.03 13.53
CA LEU A 252 -9.15 -5.65 14.86
C LEU A 252 -8.08 -5.30 15.89
N ALA A 253 -7.11 -4.43 15.56
CA ALA A 253 -6.07 -4.10 16.52
C ALA A 253 -6.64 -3.46 17.79
N VAL A 254 -6.48 -4.18 18.91
CA VAL A 254 -6.71 -3.64 20.24
C VAL A 254 -5.79 -2.45 20.37
N ALA A 255 -6.36 -1.26 20.50
CA ALA A 255 -5.61 -0.09 20.89
C ALA A 255 -4.94 -0.42 22.22
N GLU A 256 -3.63 -0.71 22.23
CA GLU A 256 -2.88 -0.52 23.45
C GLU A 256 -3.18 0.92 23.87
N PRO A 257 -3.71 1.14 25.09
CA PRO A 257 -3.97 2.49 25.54
C PRO A 257 -2.64 3.21 25.44
N ARG A 258 -2.51 4.14 24.49
CA ARG A 258 -1.41 5.10 24.50
C ARG A 258 -1.45 5.67 25.91
N GLN A 259 -0.47 5.32 26.74
CA GLN A 259 -0.13 6.15 27.87
C GLN A 259 -0.05 7.55 27.27
N LYS A 260 -0.91 8.45 27.75
CA LYS A 260 -0.86 9.85 27.38
C LYS A 260 0.50 10.35 27.83
N THR A 261 1.53 10.15 27.02
CA THR A 261 2.69 11.01 27.05
C THR A 261 2.11 12.34 26.64
N GLU A 262 1.80 13.17 27.63
CA GLU A 262 1.48 14.57 27.44
C GLU A 262 2.50 15.09 26.43
N TYR A 263 2.03 15.38 25.21
CA TYR A 263 2.86 16.00 24.20
C TYR A 263 3.19 17.38 24.75
N SER A 264 4.31 17.44 25.46
CA SER A 264 4.93 18.67 25.90
C SER A 264 5.30 19.46 24.65
N LEU A 265 4.36 20.34 24.26
CA LEU A 265 4.58 21.47 23.34
C LEU A 265 5.72 22.38 23.81
N LEU A 266 6.25 22.16 25.02
CA LEU A 266 7.37 22.87 25.64
C LEU A 266 8.75 22.24 25.34
N SER A 267 8.83 21.08 24.68
CA SER A 267 10.13 20.64 24.16
C SER A 267 10.48 21.48 22.92
N GLY A 268 11.66 22.15 22.93
CA GLY A 268 12.08 23.03 21.84
C GLY A 268 12.10 22.36 20.45
N PHE A 269 12.17 21.03 20.41
CA PHE A 269 12.06 20.22 19.21
C PHE A 269 10.63 20.13 18.64
N GLY A 270 9.60 20.14 19.48
CA GLY A 270 8.19 20.15 19.06
C GLY A 270 7.78 21.48 18.45
N PHE A 271 8.28 22.60 19.00
CA PHE A 271 8.01 23.93 18.48
C PHE A 271 8.66 24.15 17.10
N ALA A 272 9.91 23.71 16.91
CA ALA A 272 10.58 23.79 15.61
C ALA A 272 9.85 22.99 14.51
N ARG A 273 9.28 21.83 14.87
CA ARG A 273 8.47 20.99 13.96
C ARG A 273 7.14 21.64 13.60
N ALA A 274 6.44 22.19 14.58
CA ALA A 274 5.21 22.95 14.34
C ALA A 274 5.46 24.19 13.46
N LEU A 275 6.61 24.86 13.68
CA LEU A 275 7.02 26.01 12.88
C LEU A 275 7.34 25.62 11.44
N LEU A 276 8.05 24.50 11.22
CA LEU A 276 8.35 23.98 9.87
C LEU A 276 7.07 23.54 9.13
N LEU A 277 6.11 22.93 9.84
CA LEU A 277 4.80 22.58 9.28
C LEU A 277 4.02 23.82 8.86
N LEU A 278 3.95 24.83 9.74
CA LEU A 278 3.30 26.11 9.44
C LEU A 278 4.02 26.85 8.31
N LEU A 279 5.35 26.81 8.26
CA LEU A 279 6.14 27.43 7.18
C LEU A 279 5.92 26.70 5.84
N GLY A 280 5.83 25.37 5.86
CA GLY A 280 5.53 24.56 4.67
C GLY A 280 4.12 24.82 4.13
N VAL A 281 3.13 24.92 5.02
CA VAL A 281 1.75 25.31 4.64
C VAL A 281 1.69 26.75 4.16
N PHE A 282 2.45 27.67 4.76
CA PHE A 282 2.47 29.08 4.38
C PHE A 282 3.20 29.30 3.04
N ILE A 283 4.35 28.66 2.83
CA ILE A 283 5.10 28.71 1.56
C ILE A 283 4.30 28.01 0.46
N GLY A 284 3.71 26.85 0.76
CA GLY A 284 2.81 26.13 -0.15
C GLY A 284 1.57 26.95 -0.52
N GLY A 285 0.96 27.62 0.45
CA GLY A 285 -0.17 28.55 0.28
C GLY A 285 0.16 29.85 -0.47
N TRP A 286 1.39 30.36 -0.30
CA TRP A 286 1.86 31.57 -0.96
C TRP A 286 2.27 31.32 -2.41
N LEU A 287 2.90 30.17 -2.70
CA LEU A 287 3.24 29.73 -4.06
C LEU A 287 2.00 29.26 -4.85
N SER A 288 0.93 28.81 -4.19
CA SER A 288 -0.32 28.35 -4.85
C SER A 288 -1.22 29.47 -5.36
N ARG A 289 -0.96 30.75 -5.07
CA ARG A 289 -1.72 31.85 -5.68
C ARG A 289 -1.52 31.97 -7.20
N LYS A 290 -0.60 31.20 -7.82
CA LYS A 290 -0.39 31.18 -9.27
C LYS A 290 -0.56 29.83 -9.97
N SER A 291 -0.76 28.73 -9.24
CA SER A 291 -1.14 27.45 -9.84
C SER A 291 -1.66 26.51 -8.76
N ALA A 292 -2.56 25.60 -9.14
CA ALA A 292 -3.12 24.57 -8.26
C ALA A 292 -2.07 23.65 -7.59
N GLY A 293 -0.77 23.81 -7.87
CA GLY A 293 0.33 22.95 -7.40
C GLY A 293 0.93 23.27 -6.02
N GLY A 294 0.55 24.33 -5.31
CA GLY A 294 1.31 24.76 -4.11
C GLY A 294 1.09 23.91 -2.84
N PHE A 295 -0.03 23.22 -2.69
CA PHE A 295 -0.21 22.23 -1.60
C PHE A 295 0.63 20.97 -1.82
N PHE A 296 1.14 20.76 -3.04
CA PHE A 296 1.85 19.54 -3.44
C PHE A 296 3.32 19.49 -2.99
N ALA A 297 3.94 20.65 -2.68
CA ALA A 297 5.33 20.71 -2.24
C ALA A 297 5.57 20.25 -0.78
N ALA A 298 4.52 20.24 0.05
CA ALA A 298 4.62 19.81 1.46
C ALA A 298 4.36 18.31 1.65
N ILE A 299 3.83 17.61 0.65
CA ILE A 299 3.42 16.20 0.72
C ILE A 299 4.58 15.22 0.95
N PRO A 300 5.80 15.42 0.40
CA PRO A 300 6.94 14.56 0.73
C PRO A 300 7.27 14.54 2.23
N PHE A 301 6.92 15.60 2.98
CA PHE A 301 7.11 15.66 4.43
C PHE A 301 6.04 14.88 5.22
N PHE A 302 4.84 14.66 4.67
CA PHE A 302 3.78 13.89 5.35
C PHE A 302 3.84 12.41 4.99
N ILE A 303 3.98 12.09 3.69
CA ILE A 303 4.13 10.71 3.21
C ILE A 303 5.48 10.14 3.67
N GLY A 304 6.55 10.93 3.61
CA GLY A 304 7.86 10.51 4.09
C GLY A 304 7.98 10.36 5.61
N TYR A 305 7.05 10.89 6.42
CA TYR A 305 7.12 10.78 7.89
C TYR A 305 6.30 9.61 8.45
N GLU A 306 5.13 9.32 7.87
CA GLU A 306 4.39 8.09 8.19
C GLU A 306 5.12 6.84 7.68
N TYR A 307 5.79 6.93 6.52
CA TYR A 307 6.56 5.82 5.94
C TYR A 307 8.05 5.79 6.31
N GLY A 308 8.69 6.94 6.56
CA GLY A 308 10.14 7.00 6.75
C GLY A 308 10.67 6.32 8.01
N SER A 309 9.78 5.93 8.93
CA SER A 309 10.14 5.14 10.11
C SER A 309 9.79 3.66 9.99
N GLY A 310 8.93 3.25 9.04
CA GLY A 310 8.42 1.87 8.94
C GLY A 310 7.66 1.38 10.17
N LYS A 311 7.45 2.20 11.22
CA LYS A 311 7.00 1.72 12.54
C LYS A 311 5.48 1.59 12.71
N ASP A 312 4.67 2.11 11.80
CA ASP A 312 3.21 2.18 11.97
C ASP A 312 2.40 1.59 10.79
N GLY A 313 3.06 0.96 9.80
CA GLY A 313 2.41 0.38 8.61
C GLY A 313 2.46 -1.14 8.55
N CYS A 314 1.46 -1.77 7.93
CA CYS A 314 1.39 -3.21 7.66
C CYS A 314 2.31 -3.65 6.50
N CYS A 315 3.59 -3.29 6.59
CA CYS A 315 4.50 -3.30 5.44
C CYS A 315 5.95 -3.62 5.82
N PHE A 316 6.76 -3.89 4.81
CA PHE A 316 8.21 -3.76 4.86
C PHE A 316 8.65 -2.44 4.22
N ALA A 317 9.41 -1.63 4.95
CA ALA A 317 10.07 -0.45 4.40
C ALA A 317 11.51 -0.78 4.00
N TYR A 318 11.86 -0.59 2.72
CA TYR A 318 13.20 -0.85 2.19
C TYR A 318 13.96 0.46 2.06
N GLN A 319 15.11 0.54 2.71
CA GLN A 319 16.00 1.68 2.63
C GLN A 319 17.35 1.24 2.10
N TYR A 320 17.99 2.03 1.24
CA TYR A 320 19.35 1.79 0.79
C TYR A 320 20.31 2.80 1.42
N LYS A 321 21.56 2.39 1.64
CA LYS A 321 22.61 3.27 2.16
C LYS A 321 23.23 4.06 1.00
N ASP A 322 23.12 5.39 1.03
CA ASP A 322 23.71 6.27 0.03
C ASP A 322 25.24 6.44 0.23
N LYS A 323 25.90 7.10 -0.73
CA LYS A 323 27.35 7.37 -0.69
C LYS A 323 27.79 8.19 0.52
N SER A 324 26.90 8.94 1.15
CA SER A 324 27.16 9.70 2.38
C SER A 324 26.95 8.86 3.64
N GLY A 325 26.59 7.59 3.50
CA GLY A 325 26.32 6.66 4.59
C GLY A 325 24.92 6.77 5.18
N ASN A 326 24.02 7.57 4.59
CA ASN A 326 22.66 7.76 5.08
C ASN A 326 21.70 6.77 4.44
N TYR A 327 20.76 6.24 5.22
CA TYR A 327 19.69 5.41 4.69
C TYR A 327 18.60 6.27 4.02
N ARG A 328 18.22 5.91 2.79
CA ARG A 328 17.17 6.55 1.99
C ARG A 328 16.09 5.53 1.67
N LEU A 329 14.83 5.92 1.81
CA LEU A 329 13.69 5.06 1.44
C LEU A 329 13.73 4.79 -0.07
N ALA A 330 13.74 3.52 -0.45
CA ALA A 330 13.62 3.09 -1.85
C ALA A 330 12.18 2.73 -2.20
N SER A 331 11.56 1.87 -1.39
CA SER A 331 10.19 1.40 -1.63
C SER A 331 9.60 0.83 -0.36
N ILE A 332 8.31 0.53 -0.43
CA ILE A 332 7.53 -0.16 0.59
C ILE A 332 6.95 -1.40 -0.09
N SER A 333 6.94 -2.54 0.58
CA SER A 333 6.21 -3.75 0.17
C SER A 333 5.11 -4.00 1.19
N GLU A 334 3.92 -4.39 0.76
CA GLU A 334 2.83 -4.80 1.65
C GLU A 334 2.61 -6.30 1.47
N PRO A 335 3.22 -7.15 2.34
CA PRO A 335 3.10 -8.59 2.21
C PRO A 335 1.65 -9.03 2.25
N ARG A 336 1.25 -9.85 1.29
CA ARG A 336 -0.14 -10.31 1.11
C ARG A 336 -0.56 -11.29 2.20
N ALA A 337 -1.85 -11.34 2.49
CA ALA A 337 -2.39 -12.01 3.67
C ALA A 337 -2.40 -13.53 3.58
N TRP A 338 -2.68 -14.09 2.40
CA TRP A 338 -3.08 -15.49 2.23
C TRP A 338 -1.94 -16.39 1.73
N GLN A 339 -1.29 -15.97 0.66
CA GLN A 339 -0.20 -16.70 -0.02
C GLN A 339 1.06 -15.82 -0.11
N TYR A 340 2.23 -16.45 -0.23
CA TYR A 340 3.47 -15.74 -0.53
C TYR A 340 3.31 -14.88 -1.78
N ASN A 341 3.73 -13.62 -1.67
CA ASN A 341 3.91 -12.75 -2.82
C ASN A 341 5.39 -12.66 -3.16
N THR A 342 5.71 -12.66 -4.46
CA THR A 342 7.07 -12.37 -4.93
C THR A 342 7.05 -11.07 -5.71
N GLU A 343 7.78 -10.08 -5.22
CA GLU A 343 7.78 -8.72 -5.75
C GLU A 343 9.16 -8.34 -6.25
N PHE A 344 9.18 -7.49 -7.28
CA PHE A 344 10.37 -6.80 -7.74
C PHE A 344 10.39 -5.39 -7.19
N ILE A 345 11.46 -5.03 -6.49
CA ILE A 345 11.67 -3.68 -5.97
C ILE A 345 12.80 -3.04 -6.76
N GLU A 346 12.46 -2.11 -7.64
CA GLU A 346 13.46 -1.34 -8.39
C GLU A 346 14.16 -0.34 -7.45
N LEU A 347 15.48 -0.40 -7.36
CA LEU A 347 16.27 0.56 -6.60
C LEU A 347 16.93 1.59 -7.54
N PRO A 348 17.14 2.82 -7.05
CA PRO A 348 17.83 3.83 -7.84
C PRO A 348 19.30 3.43 -8.08
N LYS A 349 19.87 3.87 -9.21
CA LYS A 349 21.22 3.47 -9.66
C LYS A 349 22.33 3.83 -8.68
N GLU A 350 22.12 4.89 -7.90
CA GLU A 350 23.03 5.34 -6.85
C GLU A 350 22.99 4.47 -5.58
N ALA A 351 22.07 3.51 -5.48
CA ALA A 351 22.02 2.57 -4.36
C ALA A 351 23.21 1.60 -4.35
N VAL A 352 23.79 1.31 -5.52
CA VAL A 352 25.02 0.53 -5.63
C VAL A 352 26.22 1.47 -5.55
N LEU A 353 27.05 1.27 -4.53
CA LEU A 353 28.28 2.02 -4.30
C LEU A 353 29.33 1.72 -5.38
N LEU A 354 30.37 2.56 -5.45
CA LEU A 354 31.42 2.44 -6.48
C LEU A 354 32.25 1.15 -6.37
N ASP A 355 32.31 0.56 -5.19
CA ASP A 355 32.94 -0.74 -4.91
C ASP A 355 32.04 -1.93 -5.26
N GLY A 356 30.83 -1.69 -5.76
CA GLY A 356 29.84 -2.73 -6.07
C GLY A 356 29.07 -3.24 -4.86
N THR A 357 29.15 -2.53 -3.73
CA THR A 357 28.39 -2.86 -2.52
C THR A 357 26.99 -2.24 -2.57
N LEU A 358 25.98 -2.99 -2.15
CA LEU A 358 24.63 -2.50 -1.87
C LEU A 358 24.26 -2.87 -0.43
N SER A 359 23.91 -1.88 0.39
CA SER A 359 23.43 -2.10 1.75
C SER A 359 21.97 -1.68 1.86
N ILE A 360 21.12 -2.62 2.26
CA ILE A 360 19.68 -2.46 2.47
C ILE A 360 19.37 -2.57 3.96
N LYS A 361 18.55 -1.65 4.46
CA LYS A 361 17.85 -1.78 5.74
C LYS A 361 16.38 -2.04 5.43
N MET A 362 15.89 -3.21 5.81
CA MET A 362 14.48 -3.58 5.70
C MET A 362 13.85 -3.53 7.09
N THR A 363 12.89 -2.64 7.30
CA THR A 363 12.17 -2.50 8.58
C THR A 363 10.78 -3.08 8.47
N ALA A 364 10.42 -3.98 9.39
CA ALA A 364 9.08 -4.55 9.49
C ALA A 364 8.17 -3.64 10.31
N GLY A 365 7.03 -3.22 9.76
CA GLY A 365 6.07 -2.38 10.50
C GLY A 365 5.03 -3.17 11.29
N ARG A 366 4.87 -4.45 10.97
CA ARG A 366 4.12 -5.44 11.73
C ARG A 366 4.86 -6.78 11.67
N LYS A 367 4.30 -7.80 12.31
CA LYS A 367 4.88 -9.13 12.19
C LYS A 367 4.64 -9.68 10.78
N HIS A 368 5.72 -10.10 10.18
CA HIS A 368 5.77 -10.61 8.81
C HIS A 368 6.84 -11.69 8.71
N VAL A 369 6.83 -12.45 7.63
CA VAL A 369 7.88 -13.43 7.34
C VAL A 369 8.55 -13.10 6.01
N LEU A 370 9.87 -12.95 6.07
CA LEU A 370 10.72 -12.85 4.90
C LEU A 370 11.22 -14.25 4.53
N GLY A 371 10.74 -14.79 3.40
CA GLY A 371 11.15 -16.10 2.91
C GLY A 371 12.41 -16.06 2.03
N PHE A 372 12.57 -15.02 1.23
CA PHE A 372 13.73 -14.86 0.36
C PHE A 372 14.00 -13.39 0.01
N ILE A 373 15.28 -13.04 -0.13
CA ILE A 373 15.71 -11.80 -0.76
C ILE A 373 16.98 -12.01 -1.59
N GLY A 374 16.98 -11.47 -2.80
CA GLY A 374 18.14 -11.45 -3.70
C GLY A 374 18.21 -10.15 -4.50
N ALA A 375 19.36 -9.84 -5.09
CA ALA A 375 19.55 -8.69 -5.96
C ALA A 375 19.82 -9.15 -7.41
N VAL A 376 19.16 -8.53 -8.39
CA VAL A 376 19.38 -8.81 -9.81
C VAL A 376 19.59 -7.52 -10.60
N GLN A 377 20.55 -7.53 -11.50
CA GLN A 377 20.82 -6.42 -12.43
C GLN A 377 20.56 -6.88 -13.87
N GLY A 378 20.29 -5.93 -14.76
CA GLY A 378 20.06 -6.25 -16.17
C GLY A 378 18.76 -7.00 -16.44
N VAL A 379 17.69 -6.73 -15.67
CA VAL A 379 16.37 -7.36 -15.85
C VAL A 379 15.87 -7.26 -17.30
N GLY A 380 16.15 -6.15 -17.99
CA GLY A 380 15.81 -5.99 -19.41
C GLY A 380 16.47 -7.01 -20.35
N GLY A 381 17.61 -7.58 -19.98
CA GLY A 381 18.29 -8.64 -20.76
C GLY A 381 17.73 -10.04 -20.55
N ILE A 382 16.99 -10.26 -19.46
CA ILE A 382 16.32 -11.54 -19.13
C ILE A 382 14.81 -11.48 -19.36
N GLN A 383 14.30 -10.31 -19.76
CA GLN A 383 12.90 -10.09 -20.12
C GLN A 383 12.59 -10.75 -21.46
N LYS A 384 11.48 -11.48 -21.51
CA LYS A 384 11.03 -12.15 -22.73
C LYS A 384 9.76 -11.51 -23.28
N GLU A 385 9.55 -11.73 -24.57
CA GLU A 385 8.29 -11.37 -25.22
C GLU A 385 7.14 -12.18 -24.65
N TYR A 386 5.99 -11.53 -24.58
CA TYR A 386 4.72 -12.10 -24.15
C TYR A 386 3.60 -11.53 -25.02
N ARG A 387 2.44 -12.17 -24.96
CA ARG A 387 1.19 -11.61 -25.47
C ARG A 387 0.28 -11.33 -24.30
N GLU A 388 -0.47 -10.25 -24.41
CA GLU A 388 -1.43 -9.83 -23.41
C GLU A 388 -2.77 -9.59 -24.09
N GLU A 389 -3.83 -10.01 -23.43
CA GLU A 389 -5.19 -9.60 -23.72
C GLU A 389 -5.91 -9.28 -22.41
N GLU A 390 -7.04 -8.58 -22.51
CA GLU A 390 -7.82 -8.16 -21.36
C GLU A 390 -9.23 -8.78 -21.48
N PRO A 391 -9.47 -9.95 -20.85
CA PRO A 391 -10.79 -10.57 -20.88
C PRO A 391 -11.86 -9.62 -20.36
N GLU A 392 -12.97 -9.50 -21.10
CA GLU A 392 -14.05 -8.59 -20.72
C GLU A 392 -14.73 -9.05 -19.43
N LEU A 393 -14.96 -8.14 -18.49
CA LEU A 393 -15.90 -8.39 -17.40
C LEU A 393 -17.30 -8.52 -18.01
N LEU A 394 -17.93 -9.69 -17.98
CA LEU A 394 -19.25 -9.90 -18.54
C LEU A 394 -20.34 -9.56 -17.51
N TYR A 395 -20.10 -9.93 -16.26
CA TYR A 395 -21.09 -9.82 -15.20
C TYR A 395 -20.43 -9.56 -13.84
N ALA A 396 -21.05 -8.71 -13.04
CA ALA A 396 -20.73 -8.55 -11.64
C ALA A 396 -22.00 -8.39 -10.79
N ARG A 397 -22.17 -9.17 -9.72
CA ARG A 397 -23.33 -9.07 -8.83
C ARG A 397 -22.93 -8.88 -7.38
N HIS A 398 -23.46 -7.84 -6.75
CA HIS A 398 -23.31 -7.61 -5.32
C HIS A 398 -24.35 -8.44 -4.55
N ASN A 399 -23.90 -9.29 -3.62
CA ASN A 399 -24.80 -10.20 -2.90
C ASN A 399 -25.81 -9.47 -1.99
N ARG A 400 -25.36 -8.54 -1.14
CA ARG A 400 -26.21 -7.80 -0.20
C ARG A 400 -27.25 -6.94 -0.89
N LEU A 401 -26.85 -6.25 -1.97
CA LEU A 401 -27.76 -5.39 -2.74
C LEU A 401 -28.64 -6.20 -3.69
N GLU A 402 -28.34 -7.48 -3.89
CA GLU A 402 -28.91 -8.36 -4.91
C GLU A 402 -28.93 -7.71 -6.31
N LYS A 403 -27.96 -6.84 -6.59
CA LYS A 403 -27.92 -5.97 -7.77
C LYS A 403 -26.71 -6.27 -8.65
N GLU A 404 -26.92 -6.21 -9.96
CA GLU A 404 -25.83 -6.17 -10.93
C GLU A 404 -25.08 -4.83 -10.87
N VAL A 405 -23.75 -4.90 -10.83
CA VAL A 405 -22.83 -3.76 -10.70
C VAL A 405 -21.76 -3.74 -11.80
N SER A 406 -21.95 -4.53 -12.87
CA SER A 406 -21.01 -4.67 -14.00
C SER A 406 -20.61 -3.32 -14.59
N ASP A 407 -21.59 -2.46 -14.89
CA ASP A 407 -21.34 -1.16 -15.54
C ASP A 407 -20.48 -0.22 -14.70
N VAL A 408 -20.59 -0.30 -13.37
CA VAL A 408 -19.74 0.47 -12.46
C VAL A 408 -18.31 -0.07 -12.53
N LEU A 409 -18.15 -1.38 -12.41
CA LEU A 409 -16.83 -2.01 -12.34
C LEU A 409 -16.07 -2.08 -13.69
N LYS A 410 -16.76 -1.89 -14.82
CA LYS A 410 -16.16 -1.75 -16.16
C LYS A 410 -15.56 -0.36 -16.42
N SER A 411 -15.96 0.66 -15.66
CA SER A 411 -15.72 2.05 -16.03
C SER A 411 -14.77 2.75 -15.07
N GLU A 412 -13.75 3.42 -15.61
CA GLU A 412 -12.92 4.34 -14.82
C GLU A 412 -13.70 5.56 -14.29
N GLN A 413 -14.87 5.83 -14.87
CA GLN A 413 -15.75 6.95 -14.55
C GLN A 413 -17.02 6.42 -13.86
N GLY A 414 -17.60 7.19 -12.93
CA GLY A 414 -18.87 6.82 -12.30
C GLY A 414 -18.82 6.66 -10.78
N GLU A 415 -19.70 5.85 -10.23
CA GLU A 415 -19.82 5.61 -8.78
C GLU A 415 -18.82 4.56 -8.28
N TYR A 416 -18.85 4.29 -6.99
CA TYR A 416 -18.09 3.21 -6.36
C TYR A 416 -19.05 2.08 -5.98
N VAL A 417 -18.61 0.83 -6.14
CA VAL A 417 -19.26 -0.31 -5.51
C VAL A 417 -18.69 -0.46 -4.11
N GLN A 418 -19.52 -0.14 -3.12
CA GLN A 418 -19.15 -0.29 -1.71
C GLN A 418 -19.34 -1.74 -1.28
N THR A 419 -18.39 -2.28 -0.52
CA THR A 419 -18.52 -3.54 0.21
C THR A 419 -18.27 -3.33 1.69
N ILE A 420 -19.01 -4.04 2.53
CA ILE A 420 -18.81 -4.10 3.99
C ILE A 420 -18.67 -5.57 4.42
N PRO A 421 -18.26 -5.89 5.66
CA PRO A 421 -17.89 -7.25 6.01
C PRO A 421 -19.05 -8.24 5.84
N GLY A 422 -18.72 -9.38 5.24
CA GLY A 422 -19.66 -10.41 4.80
C GLY A 422 -20.24 -10.17 3.40
N ASP A 423 -19.88 -9.09 2.72
CA ASP A 423 -20.27 -8.85 1.34
C ASP A 423 -19.41 -9.65 0.37
N THR A 424 -20.04 -9.99 -0.74
CA THR A 424 -19.39 -10.60 -1.88
C THR A 424 -19.84 -9.93 -3.17
N ILE A 425 -18.90 -9.83 -4.12
CA ILE A 425 -19.20 -9.47 -5.51
C ILE A 425 -18.81 -10.66 -6.37
N ASP A 426 -19.79 -11.35 -6.94
CA ASP A 426 -19.56 -12.40 -7.91
C ASP A 426 -19.12 -11.77 -9.22
N LEU A 427 -18.03 -12.26 -9.81
CA LEU A 427 -17.45 -11.73 -11.05
C LEU A 427 -17.38 -12.84 -12.10
N GLU A 428 -17.84 -12.55 -13.32
CA GLU A 428 -17.65 -13.41 -14.48
C GLU A 428 -16.95 -12.64 -15.58
N PHE A 429 -15.77 -13.11 -15.97
CA PHE A 429 -15.05 -12.61 -17.14
C PHE A 429 -15.23 -13.56 -18.32
N ALA A 430 -15.14 -13.02 -19.53
CA ALA A 430 -15.07 -13.82 -20.75
C ALA A 430 -13.89 -14.79 -20.68
N SER A 431 -14.02 -15.95 -21.33
CA SER A 431 -12.85 -16.78 -21.57
C SER A 431 -11.87 -16.04 -22.47
N PRO A 432 -10.56 -16.21 -22.24
CA PRO A 432 -9.54 -15.66 -23.13
C PRO A 432 -9.69 -16.19 -24.55
N GLU A 433 -9.46 -15.34 -25.55
CA GLU A 433 -9.44 -15.77 -26.95
C GLU A 433 -8.10 -16.44 -27.29
N LEU A 434 -7.02 -15.95 -26.67
CA LEU A 434 -5.71 -16.53 -26.84
C LEU A 434 -5.60 -17.81 -26.01
N SER A 435 -5.20 -18.91 -26.66
CA SER A 435 -4.84 -20.15 -25.97
C SER A 435 -3.33 -20.35 -26.01
N PRO A 436 -2.70 -20.82 -24.91
CA PRO A 436 -1.27 -21.10 -24.91
C PRO A 436 -0.94 -22.27 -25.85
N SER A 437 0.10 -22.10 -26.67
CA SER A 437 0.72 -23.20 -27.43
C SER A 437 1.50 -24.14 -26.51
N GLU A 438 1.94 -25.29 -27.02
CA GLU A 438 2.65 -26.31 -26.23
C GLU A 438 3.93 -25.80 -25.55
N ASP A 439 4.59 -24.77 -26.08
CA ASP A 439 5.78 -24.13 -25.52
C ASP A 439 5.49 -22.93 -24.61
N LYS A 440 4.21 -22.58 -24.44
CA LYS A 440 3.76 -21.43 -23.66
C LYS A 440 2.90 -21.83 -22.47
N ARG A 441 2.75 -20.89 -21.54
CA ARG A 441 1.84 -20.97 -20.40
C ARG A 441 1.11 -19.65 -20.26
N GLU A 442 -0.02 -19.71 -19.57
CA GLU A 442 -0.83 -18.54 -19.20
C GLU A 442 -0.55 -18.08 -17.77
N THR A 443 -0.80 -16.82 -17.50
CA THR A 443 -0.81 -16.22 -16.16
C THR A 443 -1.83 -15.10 -16.14
N TYR A 444 -2.61 -15.03 -15.06
CA TYR A 444 -3.64 -14.02 -14.90
C TYR A 444 -3.20 -12.98 -13.87
N LEU A 445 -3.42 -11.71 -14.19
CA LEU A 445 -3.26 -10.60 -13.27
C LEU A 445 -4.60 -9.90 -13.09
N ILE A 446 -4.98 -9.56 -11.87
CA ILE A 446 -6.12 -8.68 -11.62
C ILE A 446 -5.62 -7.31 -11.24
N ARG A 447 -6.23 -6.27 -11.81
CA ARG A 447 -5.99 -4.88 -11.46
C ARG A 447 -7.23 -4.32 -10.81
N ALA A 448 -7.12 -3.99 -9.53
CA ALA A 448 -8.22 -3.47 -8.73
C ALA A 448 -8.01 -2.01 -8.38
N SER A 449 -9.01 -1.18 -8.64
CA SER A 449 -8.96 0.26 -8.44
C SER A 449 -10.04 0.71 -7.48
N GLY A 450 -9.67 1.61 -6.58
CA GLY A 450 -10.55 2.10 -5.53
C GLY A 450 -9.77 2.46 -4.29
N PHE A 451 -10.47 2.48 -3.17
CA PHE A 451 -9.90 2.70 -1.84
C PHE A 451 -10.74 1.99 -0.79
N TYR A 452 -10.28 1.97 0.44
CA TYR A 452 -11.01 1.35 1.53
C TYR A 452 -10.75 2.11 2.84
N THR A 453 -11.65 1.95 3.80
CA THR A 453 -11.61 2.69 5.06
C THR A 453 -11.93 1.79 6.24
N ALA A 454 -11.67 2.29 7.44
CA ALA A 454 -12.21 1.66 8.63
C ALA A 454 -13.74 1.55 8.52
N LEU A 455 -14.31 0.44 8.99
CA LEU A 455 -15.75 0.24 8.98
C LEU A 455 -16.46 1.30 9.85
N ARG A 456 -17.27 2.15 9.21
CA ARG A 456 -18.12 3.14 9.90
C ARG A 456 -19.16 2.47 10.79
N ASP A 457 -19.54 3.14 11.87
CA ASP A 457 -20.48 2.60 12.86
C ASP A 457 -21.86 2.29 12.28
N GLU A 458 -22.35 3.10 11.33
CA GLU A 458 -23.58 2.83 10.58
C GLU A 458 -23.51 1.51 9.80
N ASN A 459 -22.35 1.20 9.21
CA ASN A 459 -22.13 0.00 8.42
C ASN A 459 -21.80 -1.22 9.28
N ARG A 460 -21.30 -1.01 10.50
CA ARG A 460 -21.13 -2.08 11.50
C ARG A 460 -22.45 -2.73 11.86
N VAL A 461 -23.52 -1.95 11.97
CA VAL A 461 -24.88 -2.47 12.20
C VAL A 461 -25.34 -3.33 11.01
N ALA A 462 -25.10 -2.86 9.79
CA ALA A 462 -25.45 -3.59 8.56
C ALA A 462 -24.63 -4.88 8.38
N ALA A 463 -23.34 -4.87 8.76
CA ALA A 463 -22.48 -6.05 8.73
C ALA A 463 -23.03 -7.16 9.64
N GLY A 464 -23.52 -6.79 10.83
CA GLY A 464 -24.07 -7.72 11.81
C GLY A 464 -23.04 -8.76 12.25
N ASN A 465 -23.46 -10.00 12.50
CA ASN A 465 -22.51 -11.10 12.71
C ASN A 465 -21.94 -11.60 11.37
N TRP A 466 -21.10 -10.79 10.74
CA TRP A 466 -20.53 -11.08 9.43
C TRP A 466 -19.61 -12.31 9.44
N ARG A 467 -19.04 -12.68 10.60
CA ARG A 467 -18.20 -13.88 10.74
C ARG A 467 -18.96 -15.15 10.37
N ASP A 468 -20.26 -15.21 10.63
CA ASP A 468 -21.08 -16.36 10.25
C ASP A 468 -21.37 -16.41 8.74
N LYS A 469 -21.18 -15.29 8.04
CA LYS A 469 -21.50 -15.11 6.61
C LYS A 469 -20.31 -15.39 5.68
N ILE A 470 -19.09 -15.38 6.20
CA ILE A 470 -17.88 -15.64 5.41
C ILE A 470 -17.61 -17.15 5.27
N PRO A 471 -16.85 -17.58 4.24
CA PRO A 471 -16.54 -18.99 4.03
C PRO A 471 -15.84 -19.65 5.23
N GLU A 472 -16.02 -20.96 5.38
CA GLU A 472 -15.39 -21.73 6.47
C GLU A 472 -13.86 -21.62 6.45
N GLU A 473 -13.25 -21.61 5.26
CA GLU A 473 -11.82 -21.39 5.07
C GLU A 473 -11.36 -20.03 5.65
N ALA A 474 -12.14 -18.97 5.39
CA ALA A 474 -11.92 -17.62 5.93
C ALA A 474 -12.02 -17.61 7.46
N ARG A 475 -13.10 -18.21 8.01
CA ARG A 475 -13.32 -18.31 9.46
C ARG A 475 -12.18 -19.04 10.16
N ALA A 476 -11.79 -20.21 9.65
CA ALA A 476 -10.75 -21.04 10.24
C ALA A 476 -9.40 -20.32 10.27
N ARG A 477 -9.08 -19.53 9.24
CA ARG A 477 -7.87 -18.70 9.27
C ARG A 477 -8.00 -17.57 10.27
N LEU A 478 -9.08 -16.80 10.25
CA LEU A 478 -9.29 -15.68 11.17
C LEU A 478 -9.25 -16.12 12.64
N SER A 479 -9.73 -17.33 12.97
CA SER A 479 -9.61 -17.87 14.33
C SER A 479 -8.17 -18.19 14.76
N ASN A 480 -7.27 -18.40 13.80
CA ASN A 480 -5.83 -18.58 14.06
C ASN A 480 -5.06 -17.25 14.06
N LEU A 481 -5.73 -16.13 13.73
CA LEU A 481 -5.18 -14.79 13.66
C LEU A 481 -5.74 -13.94 14.81
N VAL A 482 -5.49 -14.31 16.06
CA VAL A 482 -5.77 -13.46 17.25
C VAL A 482 -4.73 -13.75 18.33
#